data_AF-A0A939IQW6-F1
#
_entry.id   AF-A0A939IQW6-F1
#
_cell.length_a   1.000
_cell.length_b   1.000
_cell.length_c   1.000
_cell.angle_alpha   90.00
_cell.angle_beta   90.00
_cell.angle_gamma   90.00
#
_symmetry.space_group_name_H-M   'P 1'
#
loop_
_entity.id
_entity.type
_entity.pdbx_description
1 polymer ?
#
loop_
_entity_poly.entity_id
_entity_poly.type
_entity_poly.pdbx_seq_one_letter_code
_entity_poly.pdbx_strand_id
1 'polypeptide(L)'
;MKPSFYLVFLVALLTLARQAQASCAADLTPEQASQHLQQGQTLSQKQLYWPAMQALHLAQGYLCTDSQQIGAQAARLAAPLGKAQGQQAENAGQWFSLTPDQPGAFQWYELGGHFADADRMLIQALKTTPQNRQLAELAISHFSGRELESFQANNKTRLAITGQYRMDPAHQAYANKLPVEQIGRLLESLPGTLPDAYLEDRLNLFRLQQEAGTDMQKVLSLQQQAGQLQARWPQDPLSKVKNHLSDAGAWHYLLRDPQQAQLQQDKIFQAKKDLAKRLSRYSQVPELLSEAMNLYRAMDDEPALNHILQQAEQLGDTALSANRPRLAADYFRLAGNWQKEEQASELADRQAQQQASQMQMPDISQYQQLMNNPDQIRALQQQALELQKKLQQGGQNQDAEQLMDELGL
;
A
#
# COMPACT_ATOMS: atom_id res chain seq x y z
N MET A 1 37.00 48.04 4.84
CA MET A 1 38.11 47.28 5.48
C MET A 1 37.70 45.82 5.52
N LYS A 2 38.50 44.96 4.89
CA LYS A 2 38.35 43.49 4.95
C LYS A 2 38.77 43.00 6.34
N PRO A 3 38.26 41.84 6.76
CA PRO A 3 39.21 40.78 7.05
C PRO A 3 38.87 39.51 6.27
N SER A 4 39.89 39.06 5.56
CA SER A 4 39.99 37.76 4.91
C SER A 4 40.25 36.69 5.97
N PHE A 5 39.31 35.77 6.17
CA PHE A 5 39.60 34.50 6.84
C PHE A 5 39.86 33.44 5.77
N TYR A 6 41.14 33.12 5.58
CA TYR A 6 41.59 31.93 4.87
C TYR A 6 41.28 30.72 5.76
N LEU A 7 40.16 30.03 5.48
CA LEU A 7 39.95 28.69 6.01
C LEU A 7 40.70 27.72 5.10
N VAL A 8 41.87 27.28 5.55
CA VAL A 8 42.67 26.23 4.93
C VAL A 8 41.89 24.93 5.05
N PHE A 9 41.26 24.50 3.94
CA PHE A 9 40.68 23.17 3.79
C PHE A 9 41.82 22.16 3.70
N LEU A 10 42.22 21.61 4.84
CA LEU A 10 43.06 20.42 4.89
C LEU A 10 42.16 19.21 4.64
N VAL A 11 41.87 18.91 3.36
CA VAL A 11 41.29 17.62 2.96
C VAL A 11 42.38 16.58 3.13
N ALA A 12 42.55 16.10 4.35
CA ALA A 12 43.26 14.86 4.59
C ALA A 12 42.46 13.74 3.92
N LEU A 13 43.01 13.23 2.81
CA LEU A 13 42.68 11.95 2.19
C LEU A 13 42.86 10.84 3.23
N LEU A 14 41.91 10.70 4.14
CA LEU A 14 41.60 9.43 4.76
C LEU A 14 40.77 8.66 3.75
N THR A 15 41.47 8.10 2.75
CA THR A 15 41.04 6.82 2.17
C THR A 15 41.05 5.81 3.30
N LEU A 16 40.00 5.83 4.12
CA LEU A 16 39.53 4.66 4.82
C LEU A 16 39.22 3.69 3.69
N ALA A 17 40.22 2.89 3.32
CA ALA A 17 39.99 1.61 2.73
C ALA A 17 39.01 0.93 3.69
N ARG A 18 37.72 0.99 3.36
CA ARG A 18 36.79 -0.07 3.74
C ARG A 18 37.37 -1.30 3.08
N GLN A 19 38.40 -1.88 3.69
CA GLN A 19 38.73 -3.26 3.46
C GLN A 19 37.42 -3.95 3.78
N ALA A 20 36.76 -4.41 2.71
CA ALA A 20 35.58 -5.24 2.80
C ALA A 20 36.06 -6.51 3.49
N GLN A 21 36.16 -6.46 4.83
CA GLN A 21 36.51 -7.59 5.64
C GLN A 21 35.48 -8.63 5.27
N ALA A 22 35.96 -9.80 4.81
CA ALA A 22 35.11 -10.96 4.68
C ALA A 22 34.36 -11.08 6.00
N SER A 23 33.03 -10.92 5.96
CA SER A 23 32.18 -11.04 7.13
C SER A 23 32.16 -12.50 7.52
N CYS A 24 33.22 -12.93 8.19
CA CYS A 24 33.27 -14.20 8.85
C CYS A 24 32.07 -14.24 9.78
N ALA A 25 31.27 -15.30 9.69
CA ALA A 25 30.38 -15.64 10.78
C ALA A 25 31.31 -15.97 11.96
N ALA A 26 31.64 -14.97 12.77
CA ALA A 26 32.72 -14.99 13.76
C ALA A 26 32.50 -16.01 14.88
N ASP A 27 31.40 -16.76 14.83
CA ASP A 27 30.86 -17.56 15.93
C ASP A 27 30.84 -19.08 15.66
N LEU A 28 31.29 -19.57 14.49
CA LEU A 28 31.31 -21.00 14.17
C LEU A 28 32.67 -21.65 14.53
N THR A 29 32.67 -22.63 15.44
CA THR A 29 33.85 -23.46 15.73
C THR A 29 34.01 -24.59 14.70
N PRO A 30 35.21 -25.17 14.51
CA PRO A 30 35.39 -26.33 13.64
C PRO A 30 34.52 -27.53 14.02
N GLU A 31 34.28 -27.76 15.31
CA GLU A 31 33.41 -28.83 15.81
C GLU A 31 31.96 -28.60 15.38
N GLN A 32 31.44 -27.37 15.51
CA GLN A 32 30.08 -27.02 15.08
C GLN A 32 29.94 -27.16 13.56
N ALA A 33 30.93 -26.71 12.78
CA ALA A 33 30.93 -26.87 11.33
C ALA A 33 30.91 -28.36 10.92
N SER A 34 31.69 -29.19 11.61
CA SER A 34 31.71 -30.65 11.42
C SER A 34 30.36 -31.29 11.78
N GLN A 35 29.75 -30.87 12.90
CA GLN A 35 28.41 -31.34 13.30
C GLN A 35 27.36 -31.01 12.24
N HIS A 36 27.35 -29.77 11.72
CA HIS A 36 26.44 -29.37 10.65
C HIS A 36 26.65 -30.15 9.35
N LEU A 37 27.91 -30.46 9.00
CA LEU A 37 28.22 -31.30 7.84
C LEU A 37 27.66 -32.73 8.02
N GLN A 38 27.90 -33.36 9.17
CA GLN A 38 27.38 -34.71 9.48
C GLN A 38 25.86 -34.73 9.51
N GLN A 39 25.24 -33.70 10.09
CA GLN A 39 23.80 -33.52 10.10
C GLN A 39 23.25 -33.40 8.68
N GLY A 40 23.86 -32.56 7.83
CA GLY A 40 23.49 -32.41 6.42
C GLY A 40 23.54 -33.72 5.65
N GLN A 41 24.61 -34.51 5.82
CA GLN A 41 24.72 -35.84 5.23
C GLN A 41 23.62 -36.79 5.70
N THR A 42 23.38 -36.86 7.01
CA THR A 42 22.34 -37.71 7.62
C THR A 42 20.95 -37.34 7.10
N LEU A 43 20.63 -36.05 7.04
CA LEU A 43 19.34 -35.56 6.54
C LEU A 43 19.18 -35.84 5.04
N SER A 44 20.25 -35.70 4.26
CA SER A 44 20.25 -36.04 2.82
C SER A 44 19.98 -37.53 2.60
N GLN A 45 20.54 -38.43 3.41
CA GLN A 45 20.27 -39.87 3.33
C GLN A 45 18.81 -40.21 3.66
N LYS A 46 18.21 -39.45 4.58
CA LYS A 46 16.78 -39.56 4.94
C LYS A 46 15.84 -38.88 3.95
N GLN A 47 16.35 -38.33 2.85
CA GLN A 47 15.60 -37.57 1.84
C GLN A 47 14.90 -36.32 2.40
N LEU A 48 15.39 -35.79 3.54
CA LEU A 48 14.95 -34.52 4.12
C LEU A 48 15.80 -33.39 3.54
N TYR A 49 15.62 -33.14 2.24
CA TYR A 49 16.56 -32.35 1.45
C TYR A 49 16.69 -30.90 1.88
N TRP A 50 15.59 -30.23 2.28
CA TRP A 50 15.67 -28.82 2.64
C TRP A 50 16.38 -28.59 3.98
N PRO A 51 16.03 -29.32 5.06
CA PRO A 51 16.85 -29.33 6.28
C PRO A 51 18.30 -29.72 6.02
N ALA A 52 18.56 -30.68 5.13
CA ALA A 52 19.92 -31.06 4.75
C ALA A 52 20.68 -29.88 4.13
N MET A 53 20.06 -29.15 3.20
CA MET A 53 20.64 -27.98 2.55
C MET A 53 20.95 -26.86 3.55
N GLN A 54 20.04 -26.58 4.49
CA GLN A 54 20.27 -25.59 5.55
C GLN A 54 21.48 -25.97 6.41
N ALA A 55 21.58 -27.22 6.85
CA ALA A 55 22.72 -27.70 7.63
C ALA A 55 24.04 -27.62 6.84
N LEU A 56 24.02 -28.01 5.55
CA LEU A 56 25.19 -27.87 4.67
C LEU A 56 25.57 -26.40 4.44
N HIS A 57 24.61 -25.48 4.38
CA HIS A 57 24.91 -24.05 4.27
C HIS A 57 25.55 -23.48 5.54
N LEU A 58 25.09 -23.88 6.73
CA LEU A 58 25.72 -23.50 7.99
C LEU A 58 27.17 -24.01 8.07
N ALA A 59 27.41 -25.26 7.66
CA ALA A 59 28.78 -25.81 7.58
C ALA A 59 29.68 -25.06 6.60
N GLN A 60 29.12 -24.40 5.57
CA GLN A 60 29.87 -23.53 4.65
C GLN A 60 30.23 -22.18 5.27
N GLY A 61 29.68 -21.77 6.42
CA GLY A 61 30.03 -20.49 7.06
C GLY A 61 31.44 -20.45 7.66
N TYR A 62 32.07 -21.62 7.87
CA TYR A 62 33.37 -21.80 8.50
C TYR A 62 34.57 -21.59 7.53
N LEU A 63 34.57 -20.49 6.76
CA LEU A 63 35.53 -20.25 5.68
C LEU A 63 36.68 -19.29 6.02
N CYS A 64 36.78 -18.84 7.28
CA CYS A 64 37.73 -17.79 7.68
C CYS A 64 39.02 -18.26 8.36
N THR A 65 39.23 -19.56 8.50
CA THR A 65 40.48 -20.14 9.01
C THR A 65 41.08 -21.09 7.96
N ASP A 66 42.31 -21.55 8.18
CA ASP A 66 43.02 -22.51 7.31
C ASP A 66 42.29 -23.86 7.13
N SER A 67 41.18 -24.08 7.84
CA SER A 67 40.32 -25.26 7.73
C SER A 67 39.30 -25.17 6.57
N GLN A 68 39.77 -24.82 5.37
CA GLN A 68 38.95 -24.76 4.14
C GLN A 68 38.27 -26.09 3.76
N GLN A 69 38.68 -27.21 4.37
CA GLN A 69 38.23 -28.55 4.00
C GLN A 69 36.76 -28.84 4.35
N ILE A 70 36.29 -28.49 5.55
CA ILE A 70 34.89 -28.76 5.99
C ILE A 70 33.91 -27.98 5.11
N GLY A 71 34.14 -26.66 4.95
CA GLY A 71 33.30 -25.81 4.09
C GLY A 71 33.32 -26.26 2.63
N ALA A 72 34.47 -26.69 2.10
CA ALA A 72 34.55 -27.25 0.76
C ALA A 72 33.79 -28.57 0.60
N GLN A 73 33.87 -29.47 1.58
CA GLN A 73 33.10 -30.71 1.56
C GLN A 73 31.60 -30.44 1.63
N ALA A 74 31.17 -29.52 2.51
CA ALA A 74 29.77 -29.10 2.61
C ALA A 74 29.27 -28.51 1.29
N ALA A 75 30.03 -27.62 0.66
CA ALA A 75 29.69 -27.03 -0.64
C ALA A 75 29.62 -28.08 -1.76
N ARG A 76 30.51 -29.10 -1.77
CA ARG A 76 30.46 -30.20 -2.77
C ARG A 76 29.20 -31.05 -2.65
N LEU A 77 28.67 -31.21 -1.44
CA LEU A 77 27.41 -31.92 -1.21
C LEU A 77 26.21 -31.03 -1.53
N ALA A 78 26.26 -29.74 -1.16
CA ALA A 78 25.18 -28.79 -1.37
C ALA A 78 24.95 -28.50 -2.87
N ALA A 79 26.01 -28.41 -3.67
CA ALA A 79 25.91 -28.06 -5.09
C ALA A 79 24.99 -29.01 -5.90
N PRO A 80 25.24 -30.33 -5.99
CA PRO A 80 24.36 -31.22 -6.75
C PRO A 80 22.93 -31.27 -6.18
N LEU A 81 22.78 -31.20 -4.85
CA LEU A 81 21.47 -31.19 -4.20
C LEU A 81 20.66 -29.94 -4.58
N GLY A 82 21.27 -28.76 -4.46
CA GLY A 82 20.65 -27.48 -4.82
C GLY A 82 20.30 -27.40 -6.30
N LYS A 83 21.14 -27.97 -7.18
CA LYS A 83 20.84 -28.02 -8.61
C LYS A 83 19.62 -28.89 -8.90
N ALA A 84 19.59 -30.12 -8.38
CA ALA A 84 18.49 -31.06 -8.65
C ALA A 84 17.16 -30.56 -8.08
N GLN A 85 17.14 -30.10 -6.82
CA GLN A 85 15.93 -29.59 -6.19
C GLN A 85 15.49 -28.23 -6.79
N GLY A 86 16.45 -27.37 -7.13
CA GLY A 86 16.18 -26.12 -7.85
C GLY A 86 15.50 -26.36 -9.19
N GLN A 87 16.01 -27.30 -10.00
CA GLN A 87 15.40 -27.69 -11.28
C GLN A 87 14.00 -28.27 -11.11
N GLN A 88 13.77 -29.07 -10.06
CA GLN A 88 12.45 -29.61 -9.77
C GLN A 88 11.45 -28.49 -9.42
N ALA A 89 11.83 -27.56 -8.55
CA ALA A 89 10.99 -26.41 -8.19
C ALA A 89 10.76 -25.49 -9.39
N GLU A 90 11.79 -25.26 -10.21
CA GLU A 90 11.72 -24.51 -11.45
C GLU A 90 10.70 -25.13 -12.41
N ASN A 91 10.79 -26.43 -12.67
CA ASN A 91 9.85 -27.14 -13.55
C ASN A 91 8.40 -27.14 -13.01
N ALA A 92 8.24 -27.00 -11.69
CA ALA A 92 6.93 -26.86 -11.04
C ALA A 92 6.40 -25.42 -11.04
N GLY A 93 7.14 -24.45 -11.61
CA GLY A 93 6.77 -23.04 -11.58
C GLY A 93 6.95 -22.35 -10.23
N GLN A 94 7.66 -23.00 -9.29
CA GLN A 94 7.93 -22.50 -7.95
C GLN A 94 9.24 -21.70 -7.94
N TRP A 95 9.23 -20.53 -8.57
CA TRP A 95 10.45 -19.73 -8.76
C TRP A 95 11.04 -19.20 -7.44
N PHE A 96 10.17 -18.77 -6.53
CA PHE A 96 10.53 -18.14 -5.26
C PHE A 96 9.45 -18.42 -4.21
N SER A 97 9.87 -18.54 -2.95
CA SER A 97 8.95 -18.64 -1.81
C SER A 97 9.36 -17.72 -0.66
N LEU A 98 8.36 -17.13 0.01
CA LEU A 98 8.56 -16.43 1.29
C LEU A 98 8.46 -17.38 2.49
N THR A 99 7.97 -18.61 2.30
CA THR A 99 7.79 -19.56 3.39
C THR A 99 9.06 -20.39 3.59
N PRO A 100 9.64 -20.39 4.82
CA PRO A 100 10.86 -21.14 5.10
C PRO A 100 10.75 -22.65 4.86
N ASP A 101 9.55 -23.23 4.97
CA ASP A 101 9.34 -24.68 4.88
C ASP A 101 9.10 -25.19 3.45
N GLN A 102 8.88 -24.29 2.50
CA GLN A 102 8.66 -24.63 1.09
C GLN A 102 9.57 -23.77 0.21
N PRO A 103 10.87 -24.11 0.11
CA PRO A 103 11.82 -23.36 -0.71
C PRO A 103 11.44 -23.37 -2.19
N GLY A 104 11.49 -22.20 -2.82
CA GLY A 104 11.42 -22.07 -4.26
C GLY A 104 12.78 -22.37 -4.93
N ALA A 105 12.79 -22.39 -6.25
CA ALA A 105 13.99 -22.64 -7.06
C ALA A 105 15.13 -21.66 -6.73
N PHE A 106 14.81 -20.37 -6.52
CA PHE A 106 15.77 -19.36 -6.05
C PHE A 106 16.52 -19.84 -4.80
N GLN A 107 15.81 -20.25 -3.74
CA GLN A 107 16.42 -20.65 -2.48
C GLN A 107 17.35 -21.87 -2.65
N TRP A 108 16.95 -22.85 -3.46
CA TRP A 108 17.75 -24.04 -3.73
C TRP A 108 19.05 -23.74 -4.46
N TYR A 109 18.96 -22.99 -5.56
CA TYR A 109 20.14 -22.57 -6.30
C TYR A 109 21.03 -21.66 -5.44
N GLU A 110 20.40 -20.75 -4.68
CA GLU A 110 21.09 -19.79 -3.83
C GLU A 110 21.88 -20.47 -2.74
N LEU A 111 21.36 -21.52 -2.07
CA LEU A 111 22.11 -22.27 -1.06
C LEU A 111 23.09 -23.29 -1.66
N GLY A 112 22.78 -23.83 -2.84
CA GLY A 112 23.68 -24.73 -3.59
C GLY A 112 24.90 -24.04 -4.22
N GLY A 113 24.90 -22.71 -4.32
CA GLY A 113 25.98 -21.94 -4.93
C GLY A 113 25.84 -21.75 -6.44
N HIS A 114 24.67 -22.05 -7.00
CA HIS A 114 24.35 -21.87 -8.42
C HIS A 114 23.79 -20.46 -8.64
N PHE A 115 24.61 -19.45 -8.39
CA PHE A 115 24.16 -18.06 -8.29
C PHE A 115 23.55 -17.50 -9.57
N ALA A 116 24.05 -17.89 -10.75
CA ALA A 116 23.45 -17.48 -12.02
C ALA A 116 22.02 -18.01 -12.18
N ASP A 117 21.77 -19.26 -11.77
CA ASP A 117 20.44 -19.86 -11.79
C ASP A 117 19.53 -19.23 -10.74
N ALA A 118 20.05 -18.94 -9.54
CA ALA A 118 19.32 -18.24 -8.49
C ALA A 118 18.84 -16.86 -9.00
N ASP A 119 19.75 -16.06 -9.56
CA ASP A 119 19.42 -14.74 -10.10
C ASP A 119 18.32 -14.81 -11.17
N ARG A 120 18.41 -15.79 -12.08
CA ARG A 120 17.39 -16.03 -13.11
C ARG A 120 16.03 -16.35 -12.51
N MET A 121 15.97 -17.18 -11.46
CA MET A 121 14.73 -17.52 -10.76
C MET A 121 14.13 -16.31 -10.04
N LEU A 122 14.95 -15.48 -9.42
CA LEU A 122 14.47 -14.27 -8.74
C LEU A 122 13.85 -13.28 -9.75
N ILE A 123 14.47 -13.10 -10.90
CA ILE A 123 13.93 -12.27 -11.99
C ILE A 123 12.65 -12.88 -12.57
N GLN A 124 12.60 -14.21 -12.73
CA GLN A 124 11.38 -14.87 -13.19
C GLN A 124 10.22 -14.66 -12.20
N ALA A 125 10.49 -14.78 -10.90
CA ALA A 125 9.51 -14.50 -9.84
C ALA A 125 8.99 -13.06 -9.92
N LEU A 126 9.88 -12.08 -10.10
CA LEU A 126 9.50 -10.67 -10.28
C LEU A 126 8.64 -10.45 -11.52
N LYS A 127 8.98 -11.07 -12.65
CA LYS A 127 8.19 -10.98 -13.89
C LYS A 127 6.77 -11.51 -13.71
N THR A 128 6.60 -12.58 -12.92
CA THR A 128 5.28 -13.15 -12.64
C THR A 128 4.48 -12.39 -11.59
N THR A 129 5.15 -11.66 -10.70
CA THR A 129 4.51 -10.90 -9.60
C THR A 129 5.07 -9.48 -9.49
N PRO A 130 4.96 -8.66 -10.55
CA PRO A 130 5.66 -7.37 -10.60
C PRO A 130 5.13 -6.34 -9.59
N GLN A 131 3.96 -6.58 -8.98
CA GLN A 131 3.40 -5.76 -7.92
C GLN A 131 3.85 -6.20 -6.50
N ASN A 132 4.62 -7.29 -6.37
CA ASN A 132 5.12 -7.74 -5.07
C ASN A 132 6.31 -6.88 -4.61
N ARG A 133 6.02 -5.86 -3.81
CA ARG A 133 7.01 -4.91 -3.28
C ARG A 133 8.12 -5.58 -2.46
N GLN A 134 7.77 -6.56 -1.63
CA GLN A 134 8.76 -7.26 -0.79
C GLN A 134 9.76 -8.04 -1.65
N LEU A 135 9.27 -8.69 -2.72
CA LEU A 135 10.14 -9.39 -3.67
C LEU A 135 11.04 -8.42 -4.44
N ALA A 136 10.52 -7.26 -4.83
CA ALA A 136 11.30 -6.22 -5.50
C ALA A 136 12.40 -5.65 -4.60
N GLU A 137 12.09 -5.36 -3.35
CA GLU A 137 13.07 -4.92 -2.34
C GLU A 137 14.17 -5.95 -2.14
N LEU A 138 13.78 -7.22 -1.97
CA LEU A 138 14.72 -8.33 -1.85
C LEU A 138 15.62 -8.43 -3.08
N ALA A 139 15.09 -8.29 -4.29
CA ALA A 139 15.88 -8.35 -5.51
C ALA A 139 16.86 -7.18 -5.66
N ILE A 140 16.42 -5.95 -5.39
CA ILE A 140 17.30 -4.76 -5.43
C ILE A 140 18.46 -4.94 -4.44
N SER A 141 18.16 -5.35 -3.21
CA SER A 141 19.16 -5.64 -2.19
C SER A 141 20.11 -6.76 -2.64
N HIS A 142 19.55 -7.90 -3.08
CA HIS A 142 20.29 -9.06 -3.56
C HIS A 142 21.29 -8.69 -4.66
N PHE A 143 20.85 -8.02 -5.72
CA PHE A 143 21.72 -7.66 -6.84
C PHE A 143 22.78 -6.61 -6.45
N SER A 144 22.43 -5.63 -5.59
CA SER A 144 23.44 -4.68 -5.08
C SER A 144 24.57 -5.37 -4.31
N GLY A 145 24.26 -6.48 -3.62
CA GLY A 145 25.26 -7.27 -2.90
C GLY A 145 26.16 -8.09 -3.82
N ARG A 146 25.68 -8.50 -5.00
CA ARG A 146 26.43 -9.35 -5.95
C ARG A 146 27.62 -8.68 -6.60
N GLU A 147 27.55 -7.36 -6.75
CA GLU A 147 28.62 -6.56 -7.38
C GLU A 147 29.81 -6.32 -6.45
N LEU A 148 29.64 -6.57 -5.15
CA LEU A 148 30.69 -6.32 -4.16
C LEU A 148 31.80 -7.37 -4.24
N GLU A 149 33.05 -6.95 -4.10
CA GLU A 149 34.19 -7.88 -4.00
C GLU A 149 34.03 -8.86 -2.82
N SER A 150 33.38 -8.41 -1.74
CA SER A 150 33.05 -9.25 -0.59
C SER A 150 32.17 -10.43 -0.96
N PHE A 151 31.29 -10.30 -1.97
CA PHE A 151 30.49 -11.43 -2.44
C PHE A 151 31.37 -12.55 -2.99
N GLN A 152 32.32 -12.20 -3.86
CA GLN A 152 33.27 -13.16 -4.46
C GLN A 152 34.18 -13.77 -3.38
N ALA A 153 34.69 -12.95 -2.45
CA ALA A 153 35.52 -13.41 -1.34
C ALA A 153 34.76 -14.40 -0.44
N ASN A 154 33.56 -14.05 0.00
CA ASN A 154 32.75 -14.86 0.91
C ASN A 154 32.25 -16.17 0.26
N ASN A 155 32.10 -16.20 -1.08
CA ASN A 155 31.60 -17.36 -1.80
C ASN A 155 32.70 -18.13 -2.56
N LYS A 156 33.98 -17.80 -2.36
CA LYS A 156 35.12 -18.39 -3.10
C LYS A 156 35.07 -19.92 -3.17
N THR A 157 34.80 -20.59 -2.05
CA THR A 157 34.73 -22.06 -1.99
C THR A 157 33.58 -22.63 -2.82
N ARG A 158 32.43 -21.96 -2.80
CA ARG A 158 31.23 -22.38 -3.54
C ARG A 158 31.46 -22.19 -5.04
N LEU A 159 32.02 -21.04 -5.42
CA LEU A 159 32.41 -20.72 -6.80
C LEU A 159 33.49 -21.65 -7.34
N ALA A 160 34.42 -22.13 -6.51
CA ALA A 160 35.39 -23.14 -6.93
C ALA A 160 34.74 -24.48 -7.32
N ILE A 161 33.50 -24.74 -6.88
CA ILE A 161 32.75 -25.98 -7.14
C ILE A 161 31.72 -25.78 -8.25
N THR A 162 30.97 -24.67 -8.22
CA THR A 162 29.88 -24.40 -9.17
C THR A 162 30.33 -23.62 -10.40
N GLY A 163 31.54 -23.07 -10.39
CA GLY A 163 32.10 -22.29 -11.48
C GLY A 163 32.16 -20.79 -11.15
N GLN A 164 32.89 -20.05 -12.00
CA GLN A 164 32.95 -18.60 -11.89
C GLN A 164 31.57 -17.99 -12.11
N TYR A 165 31.23 -17.01 -11.27
CA TYR A 165 29.97 -16.28 -11.35
C TYR A 165 30.23 -14.82 -11.75
N ARG A 166 29.40 -14.36 -12.69
CA ARG A 166 29.26 -12.94 -13.03
C ARG A 166 27.77 -12.62 -13.06
N MET A 167 27.39 -11.59 -12.31
CA MET A 167 26.02 -11.08 -12.35
C MET A 167 25.68 -10.58 -13.76
N ASP A 168 24.50 -10.93 -14.26
CA ASP A 168 23.96 -10.34 -15.49
C ASP A 168 23.47 -8.90 -15.19
N PRO A 169 24.08 -7.86 -15.79
CA PRO A 169 23.65 -6.48 -15.57
C PRO A 169 22.18 -6.23 -15.97
N ALA A 170 21.61 -7.04 -16.87
CA ALA A 170 20.19 -6.93 -17.23
C ALA A 170 19.26 -7.30 -16.07
N HIS A 171 19.67 -8.19 -15.17
CA HIS A 171 18.88 -8.56 -13.99
C HIS A 171 18.76 -7.40 -13.00
N GLN A 172 19.88 -6.77 -12.67
CA GLN A 172 19.90 -5.59 -11.80
C GLN A 172 19.14 -4.42 -12.44
N ALA A 173 19.34 -4.17 -13.74
CA ALA A 173 18.61 -3.14 -14.47
C ALA A 173 17.09 -3.38 -14.44
N TYR A 174 16.64 -4.63 -14.60
CA TYR A 174 15.23 -4.98 -14.49
C TYR A 174 14.68 -4.73 -13.08
N ALA A 175 15.38 -5.20 -12.03
CA ALA A 175 14.96 -5.00 -10.65
C ALA A 175 14.86 -3.51 -10.29
N ASN A 176 15.82 -2.69 -10.73
CA ASN A 176 15.85 -1.25 -10.48
C ASN A 176 14.79 -0.47 -11.29
N LYS A 177 14.34 -1.01 -12.43
CA LYS A 177 13.29 -0.37 -13.26
C LYS A 177 11.90 -0.55 -12.64
N LEU A 178 11.67 -1.66 -11.94
CA LEU A 178 10.34 -2.06 -11.48
C LEU A 178 9.65 -1.01 -10.58
N PRO A 179 10.32 -0.37 -9.60
CA PRO A 179 9.68 0.67 -8.80
C PRO A 179 9.12 1.84 -9.63
N VAL A 180 9.86 2.27 -10.67
CA VAL A 180 9.39 3.34 -11.56
C VAL A 180 8.17 2.92 -12.37
N GLU A 181 8.16 1.70 -12.90
CA GLU A 181 7.01 1.17 -13.64
C GLU A 181 5.77 1.07 -12.75
N GLN A 182 5.94 0.62 -11.50
CA GLN A 182 4.82 0.50 -10.56
C GLN A 182 4.27 1.86 -10.12
N ILE A 183 5.14 2.84 -9.86
CA ILE A 183 4.71 4.22 -9.59
C ILE A 183 3.93 4.75 -10.79
N GLY A 184 4.47 4.64 -12.01
CA GLY A 184 3.79 5.07 -13.24
C GLY A 184 2.40 4.46 -13.38
N ARG A 185 2.29 3.12 -13.28
CA ARG A 185 1.01 2.39 -13.35
C ARG A 185 -0.01 2.86 -12.31
N LEU A 186 0.43 3.06 -11.06
CA LEU A 186 -0.46 3.51 -9.97
C LEU A 186 -0.98 4.93 -10.26
N LEU A 187 -0.10 5.85 -10.67
CA LEU A 187 -0.47 7.23 -10.97
C LEU A 187 -1.37 7.33 -12.22
N GLU A 188 -1.09 6.56 -13.28
CA GLU A 188 -1.90 6.51 -14.50
C GLU A 188 -3.31 5.96 -14.24
N SER A 189 -3.49 5.11 -13.22
CA SER A 189 -4.80 4.55 -12.87
C SER A 189 -5.70 5.52 -12.08
N LEU A 190 -5.17 6.61 -11.53
CA LEU A 190 -5.91 7.50 -10.63
C LEU A 190 -7.17 8.11 -11.27
N PRO A 191 -7.15 8.63 -12.51
CA PRO A 191 -8.34 9.24 -13.12
C PRO A 191 -9.51 8.26 -13.26
N GLY A 192 -9.24 6.99 -13.59
CA GLY A 192 -10.26 5.95 -13.68
C GLY A 192 -10.71 5.41 -12.32
N THR A 193 -9.87 5.54 -11.29
CA THR A 193 -10.16 5.02 -9.95
C THR A 193 -11.16 5.90 -9.19
N LEU A 194 -11.11 7.22 -9.40
CA LEU A 194 -12.06 8.18 -8.82
C LEU A 194 -12.84 8.86 -9.95
N PRO A 195 -14.05 8.40 -10.31
CA PRO A 195 -14.87 9.05 -11.32
C PRO A 195 -15.53 10.33 -10.78
N ASP A 196 -15.74 11.36 -11.63
CA ASP A 196 -16.41 12.61 -11.21
C ASP A 196 -17.86 12.33 -10.75
N ALA A 197 -18.53 11.33 -11.33
CA ALA A 197 -19.85 10.88 -10.91
C ALA A 197 -19.92 10.48 -9.42
N TYR A 198 -18.84 9.91 -8.86
CA TYR A 198 -18.81 9.62 -7.41
C TYR A 198 -18.79 10.89 -6.57
N LEU A 199 -18.01 11.90 -6.99
CA LEU A 199 -17.93 13.18 -6.30
C LEU A 199 -19.25 13.97 -6.41
N GLU A 200 -19.92 13.86 -7.56
CA GLU A 200 -21.27 14.40 -7.76
C GLU A 200 -22.31 13.69 -6.90
N ASP A 201 -22.29 12.36 -6.81
CA ASP A 201 -23.17 11.58 -5.95
C ASP A 201 -22.98 11.99 -4.47
N ARG A 202 -21.73 12.19 -4.03
CA ARG A 202 -21.41 12.69 -2.67
C ARG A 202 -21.93 14.10 -2.43
N LEU A 203 -21.76 15.00 -3.40
CA LEU A 203 -22.29 16.36 -3.33
C LEU A 203 -23.81 16.39 -3.25
N ASN A 204 -24.49 15.56 -4.04
CA ASN A 204 -25.95 15.47 -4.04
C ASN A 204 -26.48 14.92 -2.72
N LEU A 205 -25.86 13.85 -2.20
CA LEU A 205 -26.20 13.30 -0.88
C LEU A 205 -26.03 14.36 0.22
N PHE A 206 -24.91 15.09 0.18
CA PHE A 206 -24.66 16.17 1.13
C PHE A 206 -25.71 17.29 1.04
N ARG A 207 -26.08 17.73 -0.17
CA ARG A 207 -27.14 18.74 -0.36
C ARG A 207 -28.48 18.26 0.21
N LEU A 208 -28.86 17.02 -0.08
CA LEU A 208 -30.09 16.44 0.45
C LEU A 208 -30.07 16.36 1.98
N GLN A 209 -28.93 16.04 2.58
CA GLN A 209 -28.75 16.07 4.03
C GLN A 209 -28.98 17.48 4.62
N GLN A 210 -28.48 18.52 3.95
CA GLN A 210 -28.70 19.92 4.37
C GLN A 210 -30.17 20.35 4.23
N GLU A 211 -30.90 19.78 3.28
CA GLU A 211 -32.30 20.13 3.00
C GLU A 211 -33.31 19.31 3.81
N ALA A 212 -32.91 18.14 4.32
CA ALA A 212 -33.81 17.20 4.97
C ALA A 212 -34.45 17.77 6.23
N GLY A 213 -33.69 18.46 7.08
CA GLY A 213 -34.22 19.05 8.33
C GLY A 213 -35.07 18.04 9.11
N THR A 214 -36.31 18.40 9.41
CA THR A 214 -37.34 17.52 10.02
C THR A 214 -38.36 16.97 9.01
N ASP A 215 -38.15 17.17 7.71
CA ASP A 215 -39.03 16.68 6.65
C ASP A 215 -38.81 15.18 6.43
N MET A 216 -39.76 14.38 6.92
CA MET A 216 -39.71 12.92 6.82
C MET A 216 -39.58 12.41 5.38
N GLN A 217 -40.16 13.08 4.37
CA GLN A 217 -40.03 12.64 2.98
C GLN A 217 -38.59 12.82 2.48
N LYS A 218 -37.95 13.92 2.86
CA LYS A 218 -36.53 14.15 2.53
C LYS A 218 -35.59 13.25 3.30
N VAL A 219 -35.89 12.92 4.56
CA VAL A 219 -35.13 11.92 5.33
C VAL A 219 -35.21 10.54 4.67
N LEU A 220 -36.39 10.11 4.23
CA LEU A 220 -36.55 8.85 3.47
C LEU A 220 -35.76 8.91 2.14
N SER A 221 -35.83 10.02 1.43
CA SER A 221 -35.06 10.24 0.19
C SER A 221 -33.55 10.16 0.45
N LEU A 222 -33.08 10.74 1.56
CA LEU A 222 -31.69 10.69 1.99
C LEU A 222 -31.24 9.26 2.24
N GLN A 223 -32.04 8.46 2.95
CA GLN A 223 -31.75 7.05 3.20
C GLN A 223 -31.69 6.25 1.88
N GLN A 224 -32.63 6.49 0.96
CA GLN A 224 -32.65 5.85 -0.34
C GLN A 224 -31.40 6.22 -1.16
N GLN A 225 -31.03 7.51 -1.22
CA GLN A 225 -29.86 7.96 -1.97
C GLN A 225 -28.55 7.45 -1.35
N ALA A 226 -28.45 7.39 -0.02
CA ALA A 226 -27.30 6.78 0.66
C ALA A 226 -27.17 5.30 0.29
N GLY A 227 -28.28 4.56 0.25
CA GLY A 227 -28.32 3.16 -0.20
C GLY A 227 -27.90 3.00 -1.66
N GLN A 228 -28.34 3.89 -2.56
CA GLN A 228 -27.93 3.89 -3.97
C GLN A 228 -26.44 4.19 -4.13
N LEU A 229 -25.91 5.17 -3.39
CA LEU A 229 -24.49 5.49 -3.39
C LEU A 229 -23.65 4.29 -2.94
N GLN A 230 -24.05 3.63 -1.84
CA GLN A 230 -23.36 2.43 -1.34
C GLN A 230 -23.46 1.25 -2.32
N ALA A 231 -24.61 1.06 -2.98
CA ALA A 231 -24.81 0.00 -3.97
C ALA A 231 -23.98 0.23 -5.24
N ARG A 232 -23.92 1.48 -5.72
CA ARG A 232 -23.13 1.87 -6.90
C ARG A 232 -21.63 1.86 -6.63
N TRP A 233 -21.23 2.23 -5.41
CA TRP A 233 -19.84 2.37 -5.00
C TRP A 233 -19.56 1.50 -3.76
N PRO A 234 -19.55 0.17 -3.88
CA PRO A 234 -19.38 -0.74 -2.74
C PRO A 234 -18.03 -0.59 -2.04
N GLN A 235 -17.05 -0.01 -2.74
CA GLN A 235 -15.76 0.39 -2.19
C GLN A 235 -15.58 1.88 -2.48
N ASP A 236 -15.19 2.66 -1.46
CA ASP A 236 -14.97 4.10 -1.59
C ASP A 236 -13.86 4.41 -2.62
N PRO A 237 -14.18 5.01 -3.77
CA PRO A 237 -13.21 5.40 -4.80
C PRO A 237 -12.12 6.34 -4.28
N LEU A 238 -12.43 7.22 -3.32
CA LEU A 238 -11.44 8.13 -2.73
C LEU A 238 -10.43 7.38 -1.87
N SER A 239 -10.90 6.45 -1.04
CA SER A 239 -10.02 5.54 -0.28
C SER A 239 -9.11 4.72 -1.20
N LYS A 240 -9.60 4.23 -2.36
CA LYS A 240 -8.76 3.54 -3.34
C LYS A 240 -7.65 4.43 -3.90
N VAL A 241 -7.97 5.66 -4.29
CA VAL A 241 -6.99 6.63 -4.76
C VAL A 241 -5.93 6.93 -3.69
N LYS A 242 -6.34 7.07 -2.42
CA LYS A 242 -5.41 7.26 -1.29
C LYS A 242 -4.46 6.06 -1.15
N ASN A 243 -4.99 4.84 -1.29
CA ASN A 243 -4.16 3.63 -1.26
C ASN A 243 -3.16 3.61 -2.43
N HIS A 244 -3.58 3.94 -3.65
CA HIS A 244 -2.67 4.02 -4.80
C HIS A 244 -1.54 5.05 -4.60
N LEU A 245 -1.85 6.23 -4.05
CA LEU A 245 -0.84 7.25 -3.73
C LEU A 245 0.11 6.80 -2.60
N SER A 246 -0.41 6.11 -1.59
CA SER A 246 0.39 5.51 -0.51
C SER A 246 1.33 4.43 -1.06
N ASP A 247 0.81 3.54 -1.90
CA ASP A 247 1.58 2.47 -2.54
C ASP A 247 2.66 3.05 -3.46
N ALA A 248 2.36 4.11 -4.22
CA ALA A 248 3.34 4.80 -5.04
C ALA A 248 4.48 5.37 -4.18
N GLY A 249 4.15 5.97 -3.01
CA GLY A 249 5.15 6.38 -2.02
C GLY A 249 5.98 5.21 -1.48
N ALA A 250 5.35 4.05 -1.25
CA ALA A 250 6.07 2.87 -0.79
C ALA A 250 7.03 2.29 -1.84
N TRP A 251 6.66 2.33 -3.12
CA TRP A 251 7.56 1.98 -4.23
C TRP A 251 8.70 2.98 -4.39
N HIS A 252 8.44 4.28 -4.16
CA HIS A 252 9.45 5.33 -4.23
C HIS A 252 10.63 5.07 -3.28
N TYR A 253 10.39 4.57 -2.06
CA TYR A 253 11.46 4.23 -1.11
C TYR A 253 12.45 3.16 -1.61
N LEU A 254 12.09 2.39 -2.64
CA LEU A 254 12.99 1.39 -3.23
C LEU A 254 13.98 1.99 -4.24
N LEU A 255 13.78 3.24 -4.67
CA LEU A 255 14.66 3.90 -5.64
C LEU A 255 16.00 4.26 -4.99
N ARG A 256 17.08 3.82 -5.62
CA ARG A 256 18.47 4.06 -5.15
C ARG A 256 19.15 5.22 -5.86
N ASP A 257 18.76 5.51 -7.10
CA ASP A 257 19.25 6.67 -7.84
C ASP A 257 18.54 7.94 -7.33
N PRO A 258 19.26 8.91 -6.74
CA PRO A 258 18.67 10.13 -6.20
C PRO A 258 17.95 10.97 -7.26
N GLN A 259 18.46 11.00 -8.51
CA GLN A 259 17.83 11.79 -9.58
C GLN A 259 16.49 11.17 -9.99
N GLN A 260 16.47 9.85 -10.14
CA GLN A 260 15.24 9.11 -10.45
C GLN A 260 14.25 9.17 -9.28
N ALA A 261 14.72 9.07 -8.04
CA ALA A 261 13.90 9.21 -6.84
C ALA A 261 13.25 10.59 -6.77
N GLN A 262 13.99 11.67 -7.02
CA GLN A 262 13.42 13.01 -7.07
C GLN A 262 12.37 13.14 -8.17
N LEU A 263 12.66 12.66 -9.39
CA LEU A 263 11.71 12.72 -10.51
C LEU A 263 10.39 12.00 -10.20
N GLN A 264 10.43 10.83 -9.56
CA GLN A 264 9.21 10.12 -9.18
C GLN A 264 8.50 10.79 -8.00
N GLN A 265 9.24 11.37 -7.05
CA GLN A 265 8.66 12.16 -5.97
C GLN A 265 7.85 13.33 -6.52
N ASP A 266 8.40 14.06 -7.49
CA ASP A 266 7.74 15.20 -8.14
C ASP A 266 6.45 14.75 -8.85
N LYS A 267 6.43 13.58 -9.49
CA LYS A 267 5.22 13.01 -10.08
C LYS A 267 4.15 12.65 -9.05
N ILE A 268 4.55 12.04 -7.93
CA ILE A 268 3.63 11.71 -6.84
C ILE A 268 3.05 12.99 -6.23
N PHE A 269 3.87 14.03 -6.04
CA PHE A 269 3.42 15.34 -5.58
C PHE A 269 2.47 16.00 -6.58
N GLN A 270 2.79 15.99 -7.86
CA GLN A 270 1.89 16.53 -8.87
C GLN A 270 0.54 15.80 -8.87
N ALA A 271 0.52 14.48 -8.76
CA ALA A 271 -0.72 13.70 -8.67
C ALA A 271 -1.54 14.02 -7.41
N LYS A 272 -0.89 14.20 -6.25
CA LYS A 272 -1.55 14.65 -5.01
C LYS A 272 -2.14 16.05 -5.17
N LYS A 273 -1.42 16.97 -5.82
CA LYS A 273 -1.86 18.34 -6.11
C LYS A 273 -3.06 18.37 -7.05
N ASP A 274 -3.03 17.57 -8.12
CA ASP A 274 -4.14 17.46 -9.06
C ASP A 274 -5.39 16.87 -8.40
N LEU A 275 -5.22 15.87 -7.53
CA LEU A 275 -6.31 15.33 -6.72
C LEU A 275 -6.87 16.39 -5.77
N ALA A 276 -6.01 17.11 -5.04
CA ALA A 276 -6.45 18.14 -4.10
C ALA A 276 -7.23 19.26 -4.80
N LYS A 277 -6.73 19.74 -5.94
CA LYS A 277 -7.44 20.71 -6.81
C LYS A 277 -8.77 20.16 -7.31
N ARG A 278 -8.83 18.88 -7.65
CA ARG A 278 -10.07 18.24 -8.10
C ARG A 278 -11.10 18.17 -6.98
N LEU A 279 -10.70 17.77 -5.78
CA LEU A 279 -11.56 17.70 -4.59
C LEU A 279 -12.05 19.09 -4.15
N SER A 280 -11.20 20.12 -4.25
CA SER A 280 -11.58 21.49 -3.88
C SER A 280 -12.67 22.09 -4.79
N ARG A 281 -12.93 21.54 -5.99
CA ARG A 281 -14.11 21.90 -6.82
C ARG A 281 -15.43 21.54 -6.14
N TYR A 282 -15.39 20.58 -5.21
CA TYR A 282 -16.53 20.13 -4.41
C TYR A 282 -16.45 20.67 -2.97
N SER A 283 -15.91 21.90 -2.80
CA SER A 283 -15.71 22.55 -1.49
C SER A 283 -16.98 22.68 -0.65
N GLN A 284 -18.16 22.55 -1.27
CA GLN A 284 -19.45 22.50 -0.58
C GLN A 284 -19.60 21.27 0.33
N VAL A 285 -18.76 20.25 0.17
CA VAL A 285 -18.73 19.06 1.02
C VAL A 285 -17.51 19.17 1.95
N PRO A 286 -17.69 19.45 3.26
CA PRO A 286 -16.59 19.65 4.20
C PRO A 286 -15.56 18.52 4.20
N GLU A 287 -16.03 17.28 4.07
CA GLU A 287 -15.17 16.08 4.02
C GLU A 287 -14.20 16.11 2.82
N LEU A 288 -14.67 16.47 1.62
CA LEU A 288 -13.84 16.56 0.42
C LEU A 288 -12.86 17.73 0.50
N LEU A 289 -13.29 18.86 1.10
CA LEU A 289 -12.41 20.00 1.36
C LEU A 289 -11.31 19.64 2.37
N SER A 290 -11.66 18.92 3.44
CA SER A 290 -10.70 18.41 4.43
C SER A 290 -9.65 17.49 3.80
N GLU A 291 -10.07 16.59 2.92
CA GLU A 291 -9.15 15.70 2.19
C GLU A 291 -8.22 16.49 1.25
N ALA A 292 -8.73 17.53 0.58
CA ALA A 292 -7.89 18.43 -0.20
C ALA A 292 -6.82 19.12 0.67
N MET A 293 -7.19 19.61 1.87
CA MET A 293 -6.25 20.20 2.82
C MET A 293 -5.18 19.21 3.28
N ASN A 294 -5.58 17.98 3.60
CA ASN A 294 -4.65 16.94 4.03
C ASN A 294 -3.62 16.62 2.95
N LEU A 295 -4.02 16.64 1.67
CA LEU A 295 -3.10 16.46 0.54
C LEU A 295 -2.10 17.62 0.43
N TYR A 296 -2.55 18.87 0.53
CA TYR A 296 -1.63 20.02 0.51
C TYR A 296 -0.67 20.03 1.69
N ARG A 297 -1.16 19.69 2.90
CA ARG A 297 -0.30 19.55 4.09
C ARG A 297 0.75 18.45 3.90
N ALA A 298 0.38 17.31 3.32
CA ALA A 298 1.32 16.22 3.06
C ALA A 298 2.37 16.52 1.97
N MET A 299 2.27 17.68 1.30
CA MET A 299 3.23 18.19 0.32
C MET A 299 3.94 19.46 0.80
N ASP A 300 3.62 19.94 2.02
CA ASP A 300 4.07 21.24 2.54
C ASP A 300 3.74 22.42 1.58
N ASP A 301 2.63 22.36 0.83
CA ASP A 301 2.16 23.44 -0.07
C ASP A 301 1.34 24.47 0.73
N GLU A 302 2.04 25.21 1.59
CA GLU A 302 1.46 26.25 2.47
C GLU A 302 0.61 27.29 1.74
N PRO A 303 1.00 27.83 0.56
CA PRO A 303 0.16 28.78 -0.17
C PRO A 303 -1.21 28.20 -0.55
N ALA A 304 -1.24 26.96 -1.06
CA ALA A 304 -2.49 26.31 -1.43
C ALA A 304 -3.34 25.94 -0.20
N LEU A 305 -2.70 25.50 0.89
CA LEU A 305 -3.37 25.22 2.15
C LEU A 305 -4.04 26.48 2.72
N ASN A 306 -3.31 27.61 2.78
CA ASN A 306 -3.83 28.88 3.27
C ASN A 306 -5.01 29.39 2.42
N HIS A 307 -4.96 29.20 1.10
CA HIS A 307 -6.09 29.53 0.24
C HIS A 307 -7.35 28.72 0.60
N ILE A 308 -7.21 27.42 0.87
CA ILE A 308 -8.33 26.58 1.27
C ILE A 308 -8.84 26.92 2.68
N LEU A 309 -7.95 27.26 3.62
CA LEU A 309 -8.35 27.71 4.95
C LEU A 309 -9.22 28.98 4.88
N GLN A 310 -8.82 29.95 4.05
CA GLN A 310 -9.62 31.15 3.79
C GLN A 310 -10.96 30.82 3.12
N GLN A 311 -10.95 29.91 2.15
CA GLN A 311 -12.16 29.45 1.49
C GLN A 311 -13.12 28.76 2.48
N ALA A 312 -12.60 27.92 3.37
CA ALA A 312 -13.38 27.27 4.42
C ALA A 312 -14.02 28.31 5.35
N GLU A 313 -13.28 29.34 5.77
CA GLU A 313 -13.85 30.41 6.59
C GLU A 313 -15.00 31.15 5.88
N GLN A 314 -14.83 31.50 4.60
CA GLN A 314 -15.88 32.13 3.78
C GLN A 314 -17.12 31.24 3.62
N LEU A 315 -16.93 29.92 3.47
CA LEU A 315 -18.02 28.95 3.43
C LEU A 315 -18.73 28.84 4.78
N GLY A 316 -17.99 28.95 5.89
CA GLY A 316 -18.53 29.05 7.24
C GLY A 316 -19.41 30.28 7.43
N ASP A 317 -18.92 31.46 7.05
CA ASP A 317 -19.68 32.71 7.10
C ASP A 317 -20.95 32.63 6.22
N THR A 318 -20.82 32.06 5.01
CA THR A 318 -21.94 31.83 4.09
C THR A 318 -22.99 30.89 4.70
N ALA A 319 -22.57 29.75 5.25
CA ALA A 319 -23.46 28.79 5.90
C ALA A 319 -24.17 29.40 7.11
N LEU A 320 -23.46 30.19 7.92
CA LEU A 320 -24.03 30.87 9.07
C LEU A 320 -25.10 31.89 8.64
N SER A 321 -24.82 32.68 7.60
CA SER A 321 -25.78 33.64 7.04
C SER A 321 -27.03 32.97 6.43
N ALA A 322 -26.87 31.73 5.94
CA ALA A 322 -27.97 30.90 5.44
C ALA A 322 -28.71 30.15 6.57
N ASN A 323 -28.46 30.50 7.83
CA ASN A 323 -29.01 29.86 9.03
C ASN A 323 -28.72 28.35 9.11
N ARG A 324 -27.51 27.94 8.72
CA ARG A 324 -27.00 26.56 8.81
C ARG A 324 -25.83 26.49 9.79
N PRO A 325 -26.05 26.73 11.09
CA PRO A 325 -24.97 26.89 12.06
C PRO A 325 -24.11 25.63 12.24
N ARG A 326 -24.69 24.42 12.13
CA ARG A 326 -23.90 23.18 12.21
C ARG A 326 -22.90 23.05 11.06
N LEU A 327 -23.32 23.37 9.84
CA LEU A 327 -22.44 23.38 8.68
C LEU A 327 -21.39 24.49 8.79
N ALA A 328 -21.77 25.66 9.31
CA ALA A 328 -20.83 26.74 9.57
C ALA A 328 -19.73 26.31 10.54
N ALA A 329 -20.10 25.62 11.63
CA ALA A 329 -19.14 25.06 12.59
C ALA A 329 -18.17 24.08 11.91
N ASP A 330 -18.66 23.15 11.07
CA ASP A 330 -17.81 22.23 10.34
C ASP A 330 -16.76 22.95 9.48
N TYR A 331 -17.15 24.05 8.81
CA TYR A 331 -16.23 24.86 8.02
C TYR A 331 -15.26 25.69 8.85
N PHE A 332 -15.70 26.31 9.95
CA PHE A 332 -14.81 27.07 10.84
C PHE A 332 -13.77 26.18 11.51
N ARG A 333 -14.16 24.94 11.86
CA ARG A 333 -13.23 23.91 12.33
C ARG A 333 -12.15 23.62 11.29
N LEU A 334 -12.54 23.46 10.02
CA LEU A 334 -11.57 23.28 8.93
C LEU A 334 -10.67 24.50 8.78
N ALA A 335 -11.21 25.71 8.89
CA ALA A 335 -10.43 26.95 8.84
C ALA A 335 -9.50 27.15 10.07
N GLY A 336 -9.64 26.35 11.13
CA GLY A 336 -8.92 26.54 12.39
C GLY A 336 -9.42 27.76 13.20
N ASN A 337 -10.62 28.26 12.91
CA ASN A 337 -11.23 29.39 13.62
C ASN A 337 -12.11 28.89 14.78
N TRP A 338 -11.46 28.46 15.86
CA TRP A 338 -12.09 27.84 17.03
C TRP A 338 -13.19 28.70 17.67
N GLN A 339 -12.99 30.03 17.69
CA GLN A 339 -13.98 30.94 18.26
C GLN A 339 -15.27 30.98 17.45
N LYS A 340 -15.18 31.08 16.11
CA LYS A 340 -16.37 31.04 15.25
C LYS A 340 -17.01 29.64 15.23
N GLU A 341 -16.21 28.58 15.29
CA GLU A 341 -16.71 27.21 15.44
C GLU A 341 -17.57 27.03 16.69
N GLU A 342 -17.06 27.48 17.85
CA GLU A 342 -17.77 27.40 19.13
C GLU A 342 -19.10 28.16 19.06
N GLN A 343 -19.07 29.41 18.59
CA GLN A 343 -20.28 30.23 18.43
C GLN A 343 -21.32 29.60 17.51
N ALA A 344 -20.88 29.03 16.38
CA ALA A 344 -21.76 28.35 15.44
C ALA A 344 -22.31 27.05 16.04
N SER A 345 -21.52 26.30 16.80
CA SER A 345 -21.95 25.08 17.49
C SER A 345 -23.01 25.37 18.56
N GLU A 346 -22.80 26.40 19.39
CA GLU A 346 -23.80 26.83 20.39
C GLU A 346 -25.11 27.30 19.74
N LEU A 347 -25.04 27.95 18.58
CA LEU A 347 -26.23 28.33 17.83
C LEU A 347 -26.95 27.09 17.27
N ALA A 348 -26.21 26.12 16.76
CA ALA A 348 -26.78 24.85 16.28
C ALA A 348 -27.48 24.08 17.41
N ASP A 349 -26.86 23.99 18.59
CA ASP A 349 -27.43 23.31 19.74
C ASP A 349 -28.71 23.98 20.24
N ARG A 350 -28.73 25.32 20.29
CA ARG A 350 -29.94 26.09 20.62
C ARG A 350 -31.06 25.83 19.61
N GLN A 351 -30.75 25.78 18.32
CA GLN A 351 -31.76 25.47 17.28
C GLN A 351 -32.29 24.05 17.42
N ALA A 352 -31.42 23.07 17.68
CA ALA A 352 -31.82 21.68 17.90
C ALA A 352 -32.72 21.54 19.13
N GLN A 353 -32.40 22.21 20.24
CA GLN A 353 -33.22 22.23 21.45
C GLN A 353 -34.60 22.87 21.21
N GLN A 354 -34.65 23.99 20.48
CA GLN A 354 -35.90 24.65 20.13
C GLN A 354 -36.78 23.76 19.24
N GLN A 355 -36.20 23.13 18.21
CA GLN A 355 -36.92 22.18 17.36
C GLN A 355 -37.42 20.96 18.16
N ALA A 356 -36.60 20.41 19.05
CA ALA A 356 -37.01 19.31 19.93
C ALA A 356 -38.15 19.71 20.87
N SER A 357 -38.17 20.94 21.37
CA SER A 357 -39.25 21.43 22.24
C SER A 357 -40.57 21.71 21.50
N GLN A 358 -40.50 22.02 20.20
CA GLN A 358 -41.67 22.26 19.35
C GLN A 358 -42.24 20.99 18.72
N MET A 359 -41.40 19.96 18.56
CA MET A 359 -41.88 18.62 18.25
C MET A 359 -42.65 18.11 19.48
N GLN A 360 -43.98 18.31 19.49
CA GLN A 360 -44.87 17.49 20.30
C GLN A 360 -44.54 16.04 19.94
N MET A 361 -43.88 15.33 20.85
CA MET A 361 -43.65 13.89 20.71
C MET A 361 -45.00 13.29 20.33
N PRO A 362 -45.16 12.70 19.12
CA PRO A 362 -46.36 11.93 18.83
C PRO A 362 -46.50 10.94 19.97
N ASP A 363 -47.70 10.87 20.54
CA ASP A 363 -47.98 10.12 21.76
C ASP A 363 -47.19 8.81 21.73
N ILE A 364 -46.25 8.65 22.66
CA ILE A 364 -45.36 7.48 22.73
C ILE A 364 -46.20 6.20 22.70
N SER A 365 -47.47 6.26 23.11
CA SER A 365 -48.44 5.18 22.98
C SER A 365 -48.66 4.71 21.53
N GLN A 366 -48.69 5.59 20.52
CA GLN A 366 -48.84 5.20 19.11
C GLN A 366 -47.55 4.58 18.55
N TYR A 367 -46.39 5.13 18.90
CA TYR A 367 -45.11 4.55 18.48
C TYR A 367 -44.85 3.20 19.19
N GLN A 368 -45.23 3.09 20.46
CA GLN A 368 -45.26 1.83 21.20
C GLN A 368 -46.29 0.87 20.63
N GLN A 369 -47.47 1.31 20.17
CA GLN A 369 -48.44 0.43 19.50
C GLN A 369 -47.91 -0.08 18.15
N LEU A 370 -47.20 0.76 17.39
CA LEU A 370 -46.56 0.37 16.13
C LEU A 370 -45.44 -0.66 16.36
N MET A 371 -44.65 -0.45 17.42
CA MET A 371 -43.54 -1.34 17.82
C MET A 371 -44.01 -2.59 18.58
N ASN A 372 -45.17 -2.55 19.24
CA ASN A 372 -45.80 -3.70 19.90
C ASN A 372 -46.73 -4.48 18.96
N ASN A 373 -46.88 -4.05 17.71
CA ASN A 373 -47.57 -4.79 16.67
C ASN A 373 -46.55 -5.61 15.87
N PRO A 374 -46.33 -6.90 16.20
CA PRO A 374 -45.33 -7.74 15.56
C PRO A 374 -45.58 -7.93 14.05
N ASP A 375 -46.82 -7.77 13.58
CA ASP A 375 -47.16 -7.87 12.16
C ASP A 375 -46.74 -6.61 11.40
N GLN A 376 -46.81 -5.43 12.00
CA GLN A 376 -46.27 -4.20 11.39
C GLN A 376 -44.74 -4.21 11.37
N ILE A 377 -44.08 -4.69 12.43
CA ILE A 377 -42.62 -4.87 12.41
C ILE A 377 -42.22 -5.89 11.33
N ARG A 378 -42.92 -7.02 11.20
CA ARG A 378 -42.66 -7.97 10.12
C ARG A 378 -42.92 -7.38 8.74
N ALA A 379 -43.97 -6.58 8.57
CA ALA A 379 -44.25 -5.91 7.31
C ALA A 379 -43.13 -4.90 6.96
N LEU A 380 -42.65 -4.13 7.94
CA LEU A 380 -41.53 -3.20 7.74
C LEU A 380 -40.22 -3.95 7.45
N GLN A 381 -39.97 -5.06 8.15
CA GLN A 381 -38.82 -5.94 7.89
C GLN A 381 -38.92 -6.59 6.50
N GLN A 382 -40.11 -7.02 6.07
CA GLN A 382 -40.35 -7.56 4.73
C GLN A 382 -40.18 -6.48 3.67
N GLN A 383 -40.66 -5.27 3.89
CA GLN A 383 -40.43 -4.14 3.00
C GLN A 383 -38.94 -3.80 2.89
N ALA A 384 -38.21 -3.81 4.01
CA ALA A 384 -36.77 -3.60 4.02
C ALA A 384 -36.04 -4.73 3.28
N LEU A 385 -36.47 -5.99 3.45
CA LEU A 385 -35.92 -7.15 2.75
C LEU A 385 -36.24 -7.12 1.25
N GLU A 386 -37.45 -6.74 0.85
CA GLU A 386 -37.82 -6.55 -0.56
C GLU A 386 -37.04 -5.40 -1.19
N LEU A 387 -36.87 -4.28 -0.48
CA LEU A 387 -36.04 -3.17 -0.95
C LEU A 387 -34.58 -3.61 -1.10
N GLN A 388 -34.04 -4.35 -0.12
CA GLN A 388 -32.71 -4.93 -0.19
C GLN A 388 -32.57 -5.90 -1.38
N LYS A 389 -33.57 -6.76 -1.61
CA LYS A 389 -33.60 -7.70 -2.73
C LYS A 389 -33.70 -6.98 -4.09
N LYS A 390 -34.49 -5.90 -4.18
CA LYS A 390 -34.56 -5.04 -5.36
C LYS A 390 -33.26 -4.29 -5.62
N LEU A 391 -32.55 -3.84 -4.58
CA LEU A 391 -31.23 -3.22 -4.72
C LEU A 391 -30.17 -4.23 -5.16
N GLN A 392 -30.25 -5.48 -4.69
CA GLN A 392 -29.37 -6.57 -5.13
C GLN A 392 -29.66 -7.01 -6.57
N GLN A 393 -30.93 -7.11 -6.96
CA GLN A 393 -31.34 -7.46 -8.33
C GLN A 393 -31.10 -6.31 -9.32
N GLY A 394 -31.28 -5.06 -8.88
CA GLY A 394 -30.96 -3.86 -9.68
C GLY A 394 -29.47 -3.58 -9.82
N GLY A 395 -28.62 -4.20 -8.99
CA GLY A 395 -27.16 -4.19 -9.13
C GLY A 395 -26.61 -5.27 -10.08
N GLN A 396 -27.45 -6.21 -10.53
CA GLN A 396 -27.03 -7.32 -11.41
C GLN A 396 -27.70 -7.33 -12.79
N ASN A 397 -28.74 -6.54 -13.04
CA ASN A 397 -29.37 -6.47 -14.36
C ASN A 397 -28.91 -5.25 -15.18
N GLN A 398 -27.68 -5.33 -15.68
CA GLN A 398 -27.41 -4.90 -17.06
C GLN A 398 -27.73 -6.10 -17.96
N ASP A 399 -29.01 -6.36 -18.16
CA ASP A 399 -29.53 -7.12 -19.32
C ASP A 399 -30.83 -6.44 -19.74
N ALA A 400 -30.64 -5.29 -20.40
CA ALA A 400 -31.69 -4.51 -21.03
C ALA A 400 -32.19 -5.15 -22.35
N GLU A 401 -31.64 -6.31 -22.73
CA GLU A 401 -31.94 -6.99 -24.00
C GLU A 401 -32.99 -8.12 -23.85
N GLN A 402 -33.07 -8.79 -22.69
CA GLN A 402 -34.05 -9.89 -22.50
C GLN A 402 -35.48 -9.43 -22.22
N LEU A 403 -35.69 -8.20 -21.74
CA LEU A 403 -37.02 -7.68 -21.42
C LEU A 403 -37.71 -6.99 -22.60
N MET A 404 -36.97 -6.68 -23.67
CA MET A 404 -37.54 -6.18 -24.93
C MET A 404 -38.12 -7.35 -25.76
N ASP A 405 -37.48 -8.52 -25.73
CA ASP A 405 -37.96 -9.73 -26.41
C ASP A 405 -39.21 -10.35 -25.73
N GLU A 406 -39.39 -10.22 -24.41
CA GLU A 406 -40.59 -10.74 -23.72
C GLU A 406 -41.82 -9.82 -23.78
N LEU A 407 -41.65 -8.55 -24.19
CA LEU A 407 -42.74 -7.57 -24.30
C LEU A 407 -43.21 -7.29 -25.74
N GLY A 408 -42.62 -7.96 -26.73
CA GLY A 408 -43.11 -7.94 -28.12
C GLY A 408 -42.96 -6.59 -28.83
N LEU A 409 -41.79 -5.94 -28.65
CA LEU A 409 -41.33 -4.85 -29.52
C LEU A 409 -40.16 -5.28 -30.39
#